data_AF-A0A0S8DWC2-F1
#
_entry.id   AF-A0A0S8DWC2-F1
#
_cell.length_a   1.000
_cell.length_b   1.000
_cell.length_c   1.000
_cell.angle_alpha   90.00
_cell.angle_beta   90.00
_cell.angle_gamma   90.00
#
_symmetry.space_group_name_H-M   'P 1'
#
loop_
_entity.id
_entity.type
_entity.pdbx_description
1 polymer ?
#
loop_
_entity_poly.entity_id
_entity_poly.type
_entity_poly.pdbx_seq_one_letter_code
_entity_poly.pdbx_strand_id
1 'polypeptide(L)'
;MDGLIIFSADNSHPLAFLLNKRVRHVWCALRDEDRGVWVSVNWHHGVPIVQVEAGADFDLAAYYEEQGYEVIRVERGTEPSYSPVVLNNCVGYVKVVMAIKCWAVTPYGLYRHLTKELAR
;
A
#
# COMPACT_ATOMS: atom_id res chain seq x y z
N MET A 1 -7.34 2.83 -12.51
CA MET A 1 -6.55 2.56 -11.28
C MET A 1 -7.52 2.05 -10.25
N ASP A 2 -7.49 0.74 -10.03
CA ASP A 2 -8.35 -0.04 -9.13
C ASP A 2 -7.67 -0.31 -7.76
N GLY A 3 -6.53 0.35 -7.52
CA GLY A 3 -5.73 0.17 -6.33
C GLY A 3 -5.15 1.47 -5.79
N LEU A 4 -5.07 1.56 -4.47
CA LEU A 4 -4.38 2.61 -3.74
C LEU A 4 -3.28 1.98 -2.90
N ILE A 5 -2.11 2.62 -2.88
CA ILE A 5 -1.02 2.31 -1.97
C ILE A 5 -0.81 3.54 -1.10
N ILE A 6 -0.99 3.37 0.20
CA ILE A 6 -1.01 4.47 1.15
C ILE A 6 0.22 4.36 2.05
N PHE A 7 0.96 5.45 2.16
CA PHE A 7 2.14 5.54 3.03
C PHE A 7 1.89 6.49 4.17
N SER A 8 2.37 6.09 5.35
CA SER A 8 2.27 6.89 6.57
C SER A 8 3.62 7.05 7.25
N ALA A 9 3.78 8.17 7.95
CA ALA A 9 4.89 8.43 8.86
C ALA A 9 4.74 7.69 10.21
N ASP A 10 3.59 7.05 10.45
CA ASP A 10 3.27 6.38 11.71
C ASP A 10 4.27 5.25 12.05
N ASN A 11 4.51 5.11 13.34
CA ASN A 11 5.69 4.48 13.90
C ASN A 11 5.33 3.38 14.89
N SER A 12 4.99 2.20 14.37
CA SER A 12 4.53 1.06 15.16
C SER A 12 5.58 -0.07 15.33
N HIS A 13 6.84 0.12 14.89
CA HIS A 13 7.84 -0.97 14.86
C HIS A 13 9.16 -0.65 15.59
N PRO A 14 9.80 -1.61 16.29
CA PRO A 14 11.08 -1.43 16.98
C PRO A 14 12.26 -0.93 16.11
N LEU A 15 12.25 -1.22 14.81
CA LEU A 15 13.30 -0.83 13.85
C LEU A 15 13.01 0.49 13.12
N ALA A 16 11.95 1.19 13.48
CA ALA A 16 11.50 2.37 12.74
C ALA A 16 12.44 3.58 12.82
N PHE A 17 13.42 3.57 13.74
CA PHE A 17 14.48 4.58 13.76
C PHE A 17 15.39 4.52 12.52
N LEU A 18 15.46 3.37 11.84
CA LEU A 18 16.20 3.18 10.59
C LEU A 18 15.39 3.56 9.34
N LEU A 19 14.08 3.82 9.48
CA LEU A 19 13.17 4.07 8.37
C LEU A 19 13.01 5.57 8.10
N ASN A 20 12.77 5.90 6.84
CA ASN A 20 12.51 7.28 6.41
C ASN A 20 11.36 7.88 7.23
N LYS A 21 11.57 9.07 7.80
CA LYS A 21 10.60 9.71 8.71
C LYS A 21 9.23 10.01 8.08
N ARG A 22 9.13 10.09 6.76
CA ARG A 22 7.87 10.37 6.03
C ARG A 22 7.10 9.12 5.63
N VAL A 23 7.79 7.99 5.45
CA VAL A 23 7.19 6.74 4.95
C VAL A 23 7.78 5.55 5.71
N ARG A 24 7.14 5.26 6.85
CA ARG A 24 7.52 4.19 7.78
C ARG A 24 6.56 3.02 7.75
N HIS A 25 5.36 3.24 7.26
CA HIS A 25 4.35 2.23 7.08
C HIS A 25 3.74 2.32 5.70
N VAL A 26 3.22 1.19 5.20
CA VAL A 26 2.50 1.12 3.93
C VAL A 26 1.37 0.12 4.03
N TRP A 27 0.23 0.44 3.45
CA TRP A 27 -0.87 -0.50 3.24
C TRP A 27 -1.49 -0.25 1.87
N CYS A 28 -2.46 -1.07 1.50
CA CYS A 28 -3.16 -0.90 0.24
C CYS A 28 -4.67 -0.95 0.43
N ALA A 29 -5.38 -0.28 -0.48
CA ALA A 29 -6.81 -0.45 -0.68
C ALA A 29 -7.07 -0.87 -2.13
N LEU A 30 -8.05 -1.74 -2.30
CA LEU A 30 -8.46 -2.34 -3.55
C LEU A 30 -9.91 -1.95 -3.81
N ARG A 31 -10.22 -1.65 -5.06
CA ARG A 31 -11.60 -1.44 -5.48
C ARG A 31 -12.18 -2.77 -5.95
N ASP A 32 -13.21 -3.22 -5.27
CA ASP A 32 -14.06 -4.35 -5.71
C ASP A 32 -15.25 -3.76 -6.48
N GLU A 33 -15.14 -3.75 -7.81
CA GLU A 33 -16.19 -3.22 -8.69
C GLU A 33 -17.46 -4.06 -8.66
N ASP A 34 -17.34 -5.38 -8.50
CA ASP A 34 -18.50 -6.29 -8.47
C ASP A 34 -19.36 -6.05 -7.22
N ARG A 35 -18.71 -5.72 -6.10
CA ARG A 35 -19.39 -5.40 -4.83
C ARG A 35 -19.59 -3.91 -4.59
N GLY A 36 -19.02 -3.05 -5.43
CA GLY A 36 -19.12 -1.60 -5.32
C GLY A 36 -18.49 -1.03 -4.04
N VAL A 37 -17.35 -1.57 -3.59
CA VAL A 37 -16.69 -1.14 -2.35
C VAL A 37 -15.17 -1.01 -2.48
N TRP A 38 -14.58 -0.22 -1.59
CA TRP A 38 -13.15 -0.25 -1.30
C TRP A 38 -12.85 -1.17 -0.13
N VAL A 39 -11.85 -2.04 -0.29
CA VAL A 39 -11.36 -2.94 0.75
C VAL A 39 -9.89 -2.66 1.02
N SER A 40 -9.54 -2.34 2.27
CA SER A 40 -8.15 -2.18 2.69
C SER A 40 -7.56 -3.49 3.21
N VAL A 41 -6.25 -3.64 3.02
CA VAL A 41 -5.43 -4.67 3.65
C VAL A 41 -4.24 -3.98 4.30
N ASN A 42 -4.23 -3.96 5.63
CA ASN A 42 -3.23 -3.28 6.43
C ASN A 42 -2.51 -4.26 7.37
N TRP A 43 -1.21 -4.45 7.17
CA TRP A 43 -0.39 -5.28 8.06
C TRP A 43 0.09 -4.46 9.26
N HIS A 44 -0.62 -4.54 10.37
CA HIS A 44 -0.36 -3.75 11.58
C HIS A 44 0.03 -4.67 12.75
N HIS A 45 1.13 -4.38 13.43
CA HIS A 45 1.63 -5.15 14.58
C HIS A 45 1.74 -6.68 14.35
N GLY A 46 2.12 -7.10 13.14
CA GLY A 46 2.36 -8.52 12.82
C GLY A 46 1.12 -9.32 12.44
N VAL A 47 -0.04 -8.66 12.29
CA VAL A 47 -1.29 -9.28 11.83
C VAL A 47 -1.92 -8.47 10.69
N PRO A 48 -2.60 -9.13 9.74
CA PRO A 48 -3.36 -8.44 8.71
C PRO A 48 -4.70 -7.97 9.27
N ILE A 49 -5.02 -6.70 9.03
CA ILE A 49 -6.35 -6.12 9.23
C ILE A 49 -6.95 -5.92 7.84
N VAL A 50 -8.14 -6.49 7.61
CA VAL A 50 -8.89 -6.36 6.35
C VAL A 50 -10.22 -5.71 6.67
N GLN A 51 -10.54 -4.62 5.97
CA GLN A 51 -11.71 -3.80 6.28
C GLN A 51 -12.34 -3.23 5.01
N VAL A 52 -13.67 -3.14 4.98
CA VAL A 52 -14.39 -2.32 3.99
C VAL A 52 -14.29 -0.86 4.45
N GLU A 53 -13.67 -0.03 3.62
CA GLU A 53 -13.42 1.39 3.94
C GLU A 53 -14.60 2.27 3.54
N ALA A 54 -15.10 2.11 2.31
CA ALA A 54 -16.12 2.97 1.72
C ALA A 54 -16.81 2.31 0.52
N GLY A 55 -17.88 2.93 0.01
CA GLY A 55 -18.42 2.63 -1.31
C GLY A 55 -17.42 2.97 -2.43
N ALA A 56 -17.47 2.27 -3.56
CA ALA A 56 -16.55 2.44 -4.68
C ALA A 56 -16.60 3.83 -5.33
N ASP A 57 -17.71 4.54 -5.17
CA ASP A 57 -17.95 5.91 -5.62
C ASP A 57 -17.30 6.98 -4.71
N PHE A 58 -16.90 6.61 -3.49
CA PHE A 58 -16.18 7.49 -2.59
C PHE A 58 -14.74 7.73 -3.06
N ASP A 59 -14.30 8.99 -3.04
CA ASP A 59 -12.89 9.34 -3.32
C ASP A 59 -12.01 9.04 -2.11
N LEU A 60 -11.75 7.74 -1.92
CA LEU A 60 -10.95 7.24 -0.80
C LEU A 60 -9.51 7.78 -0.82
N ALA A 61 -8.99 8.09 -2.02
CA ALA A 61 -7.65 8.63 -2.15
C ALA A 61 -7.59 10.07 -1.63
N ALA A 62 -8.52 10.94 -2.02
CA ALA A 62 -8.60 12.30 -1.49
C ALA A 62 -8.78 12.29 0.04
N TYR A 63 -9.63 11.41 0.57
CA TYR A 63 -9.84 11.27 2.01
C TYR A 63 -8.54 10.96 2.79
N TYR A 64 -7.69 10.07 2.26
CA TYR A 64 -6.40 9.77 2.91
C TYR A 64 -5.37 10.88 2.68
N GLU A 65 -5.36 11.53 1.51
CA GLU A 65 -4.50 12.68 1.23
C GLU A 65 -4.79 13.85 2.18
N GLU A 66 -6.08 14.13 2.46
CA GLU A 66 -6.52 15.15 3.42
C GLU A 66 -6.06 14.87 4.86
N GLN A 67 -5.87 13.60 5.21
CA GLN A 67 -5.30 13.18 6.49
C GLN A 67 -3.76 13.27 6.54
N GLY A 68 -3.14 13.73 5.45
CA GLY A 68 -1.70 13.90 5.34
C GLY A 68 -0.94 12.61 4.98
N TYR A 69 -1.64 11.57 4.49
CA TYR A 69 -0.99 10.40 3.95
C TYR A 69 -0.53 10.63 2.51
N GLU A 70 0.55 9.96 2.12
CA GLU A 70 0.98 9.92 0.72
C GLU A 70 0.24 8.78 0.04
N VAL A 71 -0.56 9.07 -0.98
CA VAL A 71 -1.37 8.08 -1.70
C VAL A 71 -0.88 7.94 -3.13
N ILE A 72 -0.57 6.71 -3.52
CA ILE A 72 -0.23 6.37 -4.89
C ILE A 72 -1.38 5.54 -5.47
N ARG A 73 -2.04 6.08 -6.49
CA ARG A 73 -3.02 5.36 -7.30
C ARG A 73 -2.27 4.42 -8.25
N VAL A 74 -2.65 3.16 -8.30
CA VAL A 74 -2.04 2.14 -9.14
C VAL A 74 -3.09 1.33 -9.87
N GLU A 75 -2.72 0.76 -11.00
CA GLU A 75 -3.45 -0.36 -11.60
C GLU A 75 -2.89 -1.65 -11.01
N ARG A 76 -3.77 -2.46 -10.42
CA ARG A 76 -3.40 -3.71 -9.82
C ARG A 76 -3.10 -4.72 -10.92
N GLY A 77 -2.00 -5.46 -10.76
CA GLY A 77 -1.76 -6.61 -11.64
C GLY A 77 -2.87 -7.65 -11.48
N THR A 78 -3.38 -8.14 -12.60
CA THR A 78 -4.44 -9.17 -12.64
C THR A 78 -3.91 -10.57 -12.39
N GLU A 79 -2.61 -10.80 -12.58
CA GLU A 79 -1.95 -12.07 -12.33
C GLU A 79 -1.29 -12.09 -10.94
N PRO A 80 -1.58 -13.11 -10.10
CA PRO A 80 -0.85 -13.32 -8.87
C PRO A 80 0.65 -13.46 -9.15
N SER A 81 1.46 -12.57 -8.59
CA SER A 81 2.91 -12.64 -8.71
C SER A 81 3.54 -12.50 -7.34
N TYR A 82 4.44 -13.44 -7.03
CA TYR A 82 5.41 -13.19 -5.98
C TYR A 82 6.43 -12.18 -6.48
N SER A 83 6.78 -11.26 -5.60
CA SER A 83 7.94 -10.40 -5.82
C SER A 83 9.22 -11.20 -5.56
N PRO A 84 10.38 -10.80 -6.12
CA PRO A 84 11.65 -11.47 -5.86
C PRO A 84 12.01 -11.62 -4.38
N VAL A 85 11.44 -10.74 -3.53
CA VAL A 85 11.50 -10.83 -2.06
C VAL A 85 10.10 -10.64 -1.49
N VAL A 86 9.63 -11.65 -0.76
CA VAL A 86 8.36 -11.64 -0.01
C VAL A 86 8.71 -11.64 1.48
N LEU A 87 8.33 -10.58 2.17
CA LEU A 87 8.56 -10.43 3.61
C LEU A 87 7.24 -10.59 4.35
N ASN A 88 7.29 -11.15 5.56
CA ASN A 88 6.14 -11.18 6.46
C ASN A 88 5.93 -9.81 7.14
N ASN A 89 5.75 -8.76 6.35
CA ASN A 89 5.58 -7.38 6.80
C ASN A 89 4.73 -6.56 5.81
N CYS A 90 4.47 -5.31 6.15
CA CYS A 90 3.64 -4.39 5.37
C CYS A 90 4.08 -4.23 3.91
N VAL A 91 5.39 -4.18 3.63
CA VAL A 91 5.91 -4.07 2.26
C VAL A 91 5.66 -5.35 1.48
N GLY A 92 5.95 -6.50 2.07
CA GLY A 92 5.74 -7.80 1.43
C GLY A 92 4.27 -8.05 1.09
N TYR A 93 3.36 -7.75 2.02
CA TYR A 93 1.92 -7.92 1.80
C TYR A 93 1.40 -6.98 0.72
N VAL A 94 1.74 -5.69 0.76
CA VAL A 94 1.32 -4.74 -0.30
C VAL A 94 1.80 -5.21 -1.66
N LYS A 95 3.04 -5.69 -1.78
CA LYS A 95 3.56 -6.19 -3.06
C LYS A 95 2.80 -7.41 -3.57
N VAL A 96 2.43 -8.34 -2.69
CA VAL A 96 1.68 -9.55 -3.08
C VAL A 96 0.25 -9.18 -3.46
N VAL A 97 -0.45 -8.42 -2.63
CA VAL A 97 -1.85 -8.04 -2.83
C VAL A 97 -2.02 -7.21 -4.10
N MET A 98 -1.07 -6.30 -4.36
CA MET A 98 -1.11 -5.40 -5.52
C MET A 98 -0.38 -5.97 -6.75
N ALA A 99 0.16 -7.18 -6.67
CA ALA A 99 0.96 -7.85 -7.71
C ALA A 99 2.16 -7.00 -8.22
N ILE A 100 2.85 -6.29 -7.34
CA ILE A 100 3.98 -5.41 -7.66
C ILE A 100 5.31 -6.19 -7.66
N LYS A 101 5.99 -6.17 -8.81
CA LYS A 101 7.30 -6.82 -9.00
C LYS A 101 8.45 -5.84 -8.75
N CYS A 102 9.02 -5.85 -7.55
CA CYS A 102 10.19 -5.03 -7.24
C CYS A 102 11.07 -5.59 -6.12
N TRP A 103 12.29 -5.06 -6.00
CA TRP A 103 13.26 -5.41 -4.96
C TRP A 103 13.08 -4.61 -3.66
N ALA A 104 12.01 -3.83 -3.53
CA ALA A 104 11.78 -3.05 -2.33
C ALA A 104 11.52 -3.94 -1.11
N VAL A 105 12.25 -3.65 -0.04
CA VAL A 105 12.13 -4.29 1.29
C VAL A 105 11.75 -3.30 2.39
N THR A 106 11.69 -2.01 2.07
CA THR A 106 11.25 -0.93 2.96
C THR A 106 10.14 -0.12 2.31
N PRO A 107 9.28 0.55 3.09
CA PRO A 107 8.23 1.42 2.55
C PRO A 107 8.81 2.52 1.66
N TYR A 108 9.92 3.16 2.07
CA TYR A 108 10.59 4.15 1.23
C TYR A 108 11.14 3.57 -0.08
N GLY A 109 11.68 2.36 -0.05
CA GLY A 109 12.13 1.67 -1.27
C GLY A 109 10.98 1.43 -2.24
N LEU A 110 9.81 1.03 -1.72
CA LEU A 110 8.60 0.82 -2.51
C LEU A 110 8.07 2.14 -3.08
N TYR A 111 7.97 3.19 -2.24
CA TYR A 111 7.58 4.53 -2.65
C TYR A 111 8.45 5.05 -3.81
N ARG A 112 9.79 4.94 -3.69
CA ARG A 112 10.72 5.37 -4.75
C ARG A 112 10.58 4.56 -6.04
N HIS A 113 10.25 3.28 -5.94
CA HIS A 113 10.04 2.45 -7.12
C HIS A 113 8.79 2.91 -7.87
N LEU A 114 7.66 3.00 -7.16
CA LEU A 114 6.37 3.38 -7.74
C LEU A 114 6.38 4.80 -8.33
N THR A 115 6.94 5.77 -7.60
CA THR A 115 7.05 7.15 -8.10
C THR A 115 7.96 7.30 -9.32
N LYS A 116 9.00 6.45 -9.45
CA LYS A 116 9.85 6.45 -10.66
C LYS A 116 9.14 5.84 -11.87
N GLU A 117 8.32 4.81 -11.66
CA GLU A 117 7.55 4.22 -12.75
C GLU A 117 6.45 5.16 -13.25
N LEU A 118 5.77 5.87 -12.35
CA LEU A 118 4.76 6.88 -12.74
C LEU A 118 5.33 8.10 -13.47
N ALA A 119 6.64 8.36 -13.35
CA ALA A 119 7.32 9.45 -14.04
C ALA A 119 7.83 9.08 -15.45
N ARG A 120 7.65 7.82 -15.87
CA ARG A 120 8.01 7.32 -17.20
C ARG A 120 6.78 7.27 -18.09
#